data_AF-A0A3N1UY49-F1
#
_entry.id   AF-A0A3N1UY49-F1
#
_cell.length_a   1.000
_cell.length_b   1.000
_cell.length_c   1.000
_cell.angle_alpha   90.00
_cell.angle_beta   90.00
_cell.angle_gamma   90.00
#
_symmetry.space_group_name_H-M   'P 1'
#
loop_
_entity.id
_entity.type
_entity.pdbx_description
1 polymer ?
#
loop_
_entity_poly.entity_id
_entity_poly.type
_entity_poly.pdbx_seq_one_letter_code
_entity_poly.pdbx_strand_id
1 'polypeptide(L)'
;MTTFDILVAIAGAAGVSWLVLLVRKSIRDAAYPVPPALLCIWVGWDGPALAGKIRPLGAEYVFQPAFLALEAVFFWLCWKYREPRNPPLSGPIMTLFCVLGIAGSVTAIWWINTALDDPMGASTALLVTAATPITMLILLRARGSARGQSLPASLLFLAGTIALTLALVNAPAELVPPGNWPVNLTIGALATLTSIWHITELTRLNKSTEIDVDQAA
;
A
#
# COMPACT_ATOMS: atom_id res chain seq x y z
N MET A 1 23.79 -4.03 12.83
CA MET A 1 22.46 -4.07 12.20
C MET A 1 21.63 -5.06 13.00
N THR A 2 20.53 -4.61 13.61
CA THR A 2 19.69 -5.44 14.48
C THR A 2 18.71 -6.28 13.66
N THR A 3 18.08 -7.30 14.26
CA THR A 3 16.99 -8.07 13.62
C THR A 3 15.85 -7.16 13.16
N PHE A 4 15.52 -6.15 13.96
CA PHE A 4 14.55 -5.11 13.60
C PHE A 4 14.95 -4.40 12.31
N ASP A 5 16.19 -3.88 12.23
CA ASP A 5 16.68 -3.17 11.04
C ASP A 5 16.66 -4.04 9.78
N ILE A 6 16.98 -5.34 9.91
CA ILE A 6 16.96 -6.29 8.80
C ILE A 6 15.53 -6.48 8.29
N LEU A 7 14.57 -6.73 9.18
CA LEU A 7 13.17 -6.96 8.81
C LEU A 7 12.54 -5.72 8.17
N VAL A 8 12.82 -4.55 8.73
CA VAL A 8 12.38 -3.26 8.19
C VAL A 8 13.00 -2.98 6.82
N ALA A 9 14.30 -3.28 6.63
CA ALA A 9 14.94 -3.15 5.31
C ALA A 9 14.35 -4.11 4.27
N ILE A 10 14.04 -5.35 4.67
CA ILE A 10 13.34 -6.32 3.82
C ILE A 10 11.95 -5.79 3.44
N ALA A 11 11.20 -5.25 4.40
CA ALA A 11 9.89 -4.65 4.16
C ALA A 11 9.98 -3.49 3.15
N GLY A 12 10.90 -2.55 3.36
CA GLY A 12 11.12 -1.43 2.45
C GLY A 12 11.51 -1.86 1.03
N ALA A 13 12.47 -2.78 0.91
CA ALA A 13 12.90 -3.31 -0.39
C ALA A 13 11.79 -4.09 -1.13
N ALA A 14 11.01 -4.89 -0.39
CA ALA A 14 9.87 -5.61 -0.92
C ALA A 14 8.75 -4.65 -1.36
N GLY A 15 8.49 -3.60 -0.58
CA GLY A 15 7.52 -2.55 -0.88
C GLY A 15 7.86 -1.79 -2.16
N VAL A 16 9.09 -1.31 -2.29
CA VAL A 16 9.56 -0.64 -3.52
C VAL A 16 9.47 -1.57 -4.72
N SER A 17 9.91 -2.82 -4.58
CA SER A 17 9.84 -3.83 -5.65
C SER A 17 8.40 -4.12 -6.07
N TRP A 18 7.49 -4.21 -5.11
CA TRP A 18 6.06 -4.37 -5.35
C TRP A 18 5.49 -3.20 -6.17
N LEU A 19 5.75 -1.96 -5.75
CA LEU A 19 5.28 -0.77 -6.47
C LEU A 19 5.83 -0.70 -7.90
N VAL A 20 7.12 -1.01 -8.10
CA VAL A 20 7.73 -1.04 -9.44
C VAL A 20 7.04 -2.07 -10.34
N LEU A 21 6.78 -3.28 -9.85
CA LEU A 21 6.09 -4.31 -10.62
C LEU A 21 4.63 -3.93 -10.92
N LEU A 22 3.98 -3.24 -9.98
CA LEU A 22 2.62 -2.76 -10.15
C LEU A 22 2.56 -1.66 -11.22
N VAL A 23 3.48 -0.68 -11.20
CA VAL A 23 3.65 0.31 -12.28
C VAL A 23 3.84 -0.35 -13.63
N ARG A 24 4.77 -1.31 -13.72
CA ARG A 24 5.03 -2.04 -14.98
C ARG A 24 3.79 -2.75 -15.50
N LYS A 25 3.03 -3.40 -14.62
CA LYS A 25 1.77 -4.07 -14.97
C LYS A 25 0.72 -3.09 -15.44
N SER A 26 0.55 -1.95 -14.76
CA SER A 26 -0.39 -0.90 -15.14
C SER A 26 -0.13 -0.31 -16.52
N ILE A 27 1.13 -0.04 -16.83
CA ILE A 27 1.53 0.47 -18.15
C ILE A 27 1.20 -0.56 -19.22
N ARG A 28 1.59 -1.82 -19.00
CA ARG A 28 1.33 -2.92 -19.95
C ARG A 28 -0.15 -3.12 -20.21
N ASP A 29 -0.96 -3.09 -19.16
CA ASP A 29 -2.39 -3.38 -19.24
C ASP A 29 -3.24 -2.13 -19.56
N ALA A 30 -2.61 -0.96 -19.70
CA ALA A 30 -3.27 0.35 -19.80
C ALA A 30 -4.39 0.53 -18.76
N ALA A 31 -4.08 0.23 -17.49
CA ALA A 31 -5.04 0.23 -16.41
C ALA A 31 -4.46 0.90 -15.16
N TYR A 32 -5.29 1.63 -14.43
CA TYR A 32 -4.87 2.20 -13.16
C TYR A 32 -4.76 1.07 -12.10
N PRO A 33 -3.66 1.02 -11.33
CA PRO A 33 -3.37 -0.09 -10.44
C PRO A 33 -4.15 -0.02 -9.13
N VAL A 34 -4.41 1.19 -8.65
CA VAL A 34 -4.89 1.43 -7.30
C VAL A 34 -5.95 2.53 -7.24
N PRO A 35 -6.92 2.47 -6.32
CA PRO A 35 -7.88 3.56 -6.13
C PRO A 35 -7.18 4.86 -5.70
N PRO A 36 -7.58 6.05 -6.21
CA PRO A 36 -6.98 7.33 -5.82
C PRO A 36 -7.03 7.61 -4.32
N ALA A 37 -8.07 7.14 -3.62
CA ALA A 37 -8.19 7.29 -2.17
C ALA A 37 -7.04 6.58 -1.42
N LEU A 38 -6.60 5.41 -1.91
CA LEU A 38 -5.47 4.70 -1.31
C LEU A 38 -4.15 5.47 -1.53
N LEU A 39 -3.95 6.05 -2.71
CA LEU A 39 -2.78 6.91 -2.98
C LEU A 39 -2.72 8.12 -2.06
N CYS A 40 -3.87 8.73 -1.76
CA CYS A 40 -3.93 9.84 -0.81
C CYS A 40 -3.52 9.41 0.60
N ILE A 41 -3.84 8.16 0.99
CA ILE A 41 -3.43 7.60 2.27
C ILE A 41 -1.92 7.33 2.28
N TRP A 42 -1.36 6.75 1.21
CA TRP A 42 0.08 6.50 1.11
C TRP A 42 0.90 7.79 1.17
N VAL A 43 0.60 8.77 0.32
CA VAL A 43 1.26 10.10 0.37
C VAL A 43 1.07 10.78 1.73
N GLY A 44 -0.11 10.61 2.33
CA GLY A 44 -0.42 11.15 3.65
C GLY A 44 0.41 10.55 4.77
N TRP A 45 0.99 9.37 4.59
CA TRP A 45 1.89 8.73 5.53
C TRP A 45 3.36 8.98 5.16
N ASP A 46 3.75 8.72 3.91
CA ASP A 46 5.13 8.84 3.43
C ASP A 46 5.63 10.29 3.35
N GLY A 47 4.72 11.25 3.09
CA GLY A 47 5.05 12.68 3.06
C GLY A 47 5.53 13.20 4.43
N PRO A 48 4.72 13.07 5.50
CA PRO A 48 5.13 13.42 6.85
C PRO A 48 6.35 12.61 7.35
N ALA A 49 6.45 11.33 6.97
CA ALA A 49 7.62 10.52 7.28
C ALA A 49 8.89 11.11 6.67
N LEU A 50 8.91 11.37 5.35
CA LEU A 50 10.05 11.98 4.67
C LEU A 50 10.39 13.37 5.24
N ALA A 51 9.38 14.18 5.58
CA ALA A 51 9.55 15.51 6.17
C ALA A 51 10.03 15.49 7.64
N GLY A 52 10.29 14.32 8.22
CA GLY A 52 10.77 14.16 9.60
C GLY A 52 9.73 14.49 10.66
N LYS A 53 8.43 14.46 10.31
CA LYS A 53 7.32 14.66 11.25
C LYS A 53 6.88 13.37 11.94
N ILE A 54 7.22 12.23 11.33
CA ILE A 54 7.12 10.90 11.94
C ILE A 54 8.54 10.41 12.17
N ARG A 55 8.82 9.85 13.34
CA ARG A 55 10.17 9.35 13.67
C ARG A 55 10.53 8.20 12.72
N PRO A 56 11.74 8.17 12.14
CA PRO A 56 12.14 7.16 11.17
C PRO A 56 11.98 5.72 11.71
N LEU A 57 11.29 4.89 10.93
CA LEU A 57 11.21 3.43 11.08
C LEU A 57 12.53 2.79 10.66
N GLY A 58 13.61 3.02 11.43
CA GLY A 58 14.92 2.42 11.19
C GLY A 58 15.41 2.55 9.74
N ALA A 59 15.81 1.43 9.13
CA ALA A 59 16.34 1.37 7.77
C ALA A 59 15.31 1.66 6.67
N GLU A 60 14.00 1.64 6.97
CA GLU A 60 12.93 1.88 5.97
C GLU A 60 12.97 3.31 5.43
N TYR A 61 13.44 4.26 6.24
CA TYR A 61 13.54 5.66 5.85
C TYR A 61 14.38 5.88 4.57
N VAL A 62 15.34 5.00 4.29
CA VAL A 62 16.15 5.07 3.06
C VAL A 62 15.30 4.85 1.80
N PHE A 63 14.17 4.16 1.91
CA PHE A 63 13.26 3.87 0.80
C PHE A 63 12.17 4.94 0.61
N GLN A 64 12.00 5.85 1.57
CA GLN A 64 10.93 6.85 1.55
C GLN A 64 10.91 7.75 0.29
N PRO A 65 12.05 8.25 -0.22
CA PRO A 65 12.07 8.97 -1.48
C PRO A 65 11.56 8.13 -2.67
N ALA A 66 11.82 6.82 -2.67
CA ALA A 66 11.36 5.92 -3.71
C ALA A 66 9.86 5.65 -3.64
N PHE A 67 9.30 5.51 -2.43
CA PHE A 67 7.85 5.39 -2.22
C PHE A 67 7.10 6.60 -2.79
N LEU A 68 7.43 7.81 -2.36
CA LEU A 68 6.81 9.04 -2.87
C LEU A 68 6.99 9.24 -4.38
N ALA A 69 8.16 8.90 -4.93
CA ALA A 69 8.38 8.98 -6.38
C ALA A 69 7.45 8.02 -7.15
N LEU A 70 7.26 6.79 -6.66
CA LEU A 70 6.37 5.81 -7.28
C LEU A 70 4.89 6.18 -7.10
N GLU A 71 4.52 6.80 -5.99
CA GLU A 71 3.17 7.35 -5.77
C GLU A 71 2.83 8.47 -6.74
N ALA A 72 3.77 9.38 -7.00
CA ALA A 72 3.59 10.39 -8.03
C ALA A 72 3.37 9.75 -9.42
N VAL A 73 4.09 8.67 -9.73
CA VAL A 73 3.85 7.88 -10.95
C VAL A 73 2.44 7.27 -10.93
N PHE A 74 1.96 6.76 -9.79
CA PHE A 74 0.60 6.23 -9.71
C PHE A 74 -0.49 7.28 -9.89
N PHE A 75 -0.32 8.50 -9.36
CA PHE A 75 -1.23 9.61 -9.65
C PHE A 75 -1.30 9.88 -11.15
N TRP A 76 -0.15 9.92 -11.83
CA TRP A 76 -0.09 10.06 -13.28
C TRP A 76 -0.77 8.88 -14.01
N LEU A 77 -0.57 7.64 -13.57
CA LEU A 77 -1.23 6.45 -14.14
C LEU A 77 -2.75 6.49 -13.96
N CYS A 78 -3.24 6.88 -12.78
CA CYS A 78 -4.66 7.07 -12.51
C CYS A 78 -5.27 8.15 -13.41
N TRP A 79 -4.53 9.22 -13.68
CA TRP A 79 -4.95 10.26 -14.61
C TRP A 79 -4.95 9.81 -16.07
N LYS A 80 -3.96 9.02 -16.47
CA LYS A 80 -3.75 8.56 -17.85
C LYS A 80 -4.72 7.46 -18.26
N TYR A 81 -4.93 6.47 -17.39
CA TYR A 81 -5.70 5.25 -17.67
C TYR A 81 -7.08 5.22 -17.00
N ARG A 82 -7.73 6.39 -16.87
CA ARG A 82 -9.03 6.58 -16.19
C ARG A 82 -10.02 5.47 -16.52
N GLU A 83 -10.78 4.99 -15.53
CA GLU A 83 -11.83 4.00 -15.78
C GLU A 83 -12.95 4.62 -16.62
N PRO A 84 -13.37 4.00 -17.74
CA PRO A 84 -14.49 4.50 -18.54
C PRO A 84 -15.82 4.56 -17.77
N ARG A 85 -15.95 3.78 -16.68
CA ARG A 85 -17.17 3.69 -15.86
C ARG A 85 -17.33 4.82 -14.85
N ASN A 86 -16.27 5.57 -14.55
CA ASN A 86 -16.38 6.75 -13.70
C ASN A 86 -16.65 7.96 -14.60
N PRO A 87 -17.72 8.74 -14.35
CA PRO A 87 -17.96 9.96 -15.10
C PRO A 87 -16.70 10.83 -15.03
N PRO A 88 -16.28 11.45 -16.14
CA PRO A 88 -15.02 12.19 -16.17
C PRO A 88 -15.13 13.36 -15.20
N LEU A 89 -14.54 13.22 -14.02
CA LEU A 89 -14.29 14.36 -13.15
C LEU A 89 -13.37 15.30 -13.91
N SER A 90 -13.73 16.58 -13.92
CA SER A 90 -12.86 17.61 -14.48
C SER A 90 -11.53 17.57 -13.72
N GLY A 91 -10.46 17.92 -14.43
CA GLY A 91 -9.13 17.89 -13.85
C GLY A 91 -9.00 18.60 -12.50
N PRO A 92 -9.49 19.86 -12.40
CA PRO A 92 -9.48 20.61 -11.15
C PRO A 92 -10.23 19.93 -10.00
N ILE A 93 -11.38 19.28 -10.29
CA ILE A 93 -12.17 18.59 -9.28
C ILE A 93 -11.40 17.37 -8.74
N MET A 94 -10.78 16.59 -9.62
CA MET A 94 -9.96 15.45 -9.19
C MET A 94 -8.74 15.91 -8.37
N THR A 95 -8.07 16.99 -8.77
CA THR A 95 -6.99 17.60 -7.99
C THR A 95 -7.48 18.04 -6.61
N LEU A 96 -8.63 18.72 -6.53
CA LEU A 96 -9.21 19.15 -5.26
C LEU A 96 -9.50 17.95 -4.34
N PHE A 97 -10.11 16.88 -4.87
CA PHE A 97 -10.34 15.66 -4.10
C PHE A 97 -9.06 15.01 -3.60
N CYS A 98 -8.00 14.99 -4.42
CA CYS A 98 -6.71 14.43 -4.01
C CYS A 98 -6.07 15.29 -2.91
N VAL A 99 -6.09 16.61 -3.04
CA VAL A 99 -5.55 17.54 -2.03
C VAL A 99 -6.31 17.40 -0.70
N LEU A 100 -7.64 17.38 -0.75
CA LEU A 100 -8.47 17.17 0.44
C LEU A 100 -8.26 15.77 1.04
N GLY A 101 -8.11 14.75 0.20
CA GLY A 101 -7.83 13.38 0.63
C GLY A 101 -6.49 13.26 1.34
N ILE A 102 -5.44 13.87 0.80
CA ILE A 102 -4.10 13.91 1.42
C ILE A 102 -4.14 14.72 2.73
N ALA A 103 -4.79 15.89 2.75
CA ALA A 103 -4.91 16.68 3.98
C ALA A 103 -5.67 15.92 5.08
N GLY A 104 -6.75 15.22 4.69
CA GLY A 104 -7.52 14.37 5.59
C GLY A 104 -6.72 13.17 6.12
N SER A 105 -5.97 12.47 5.25
CA SER A 105 -5.15 11.33 5.67
C SER A 105 -4.02 11.75 6.60
N VAL A 106 -3.29 12.83 6.30
CA VAL A 106 -2.25 13.40 7.18
C VAL A 106 -2.84 13.72 8.56
N THR A 107 -4.01 14.37 8.59
CA THR A 107 -4.69 14.73 9.85
C THR A 107 -5.08 13.48 10.63
N ALA A 108 -5.69 12.49 9.97
CA ALA A 108 -6.09 11.24 10.60
C ALA A 108 -4.90 10.47 11.17
N ILE A 109 -3.80 10.35 10.40
CA ILE A 109 -2.56 9.69 10.84
C ILE A 109 -1.99 10.40 12.06
N TRP A 110 -1.92 11.74 12.05
CA TRP A 110 -1.43 12.50 13.19
C TRP A 110 -2.28 12.30 14.45
N TRP A 111 -3.61 12.30 14.31
CA TRP A 111 -4.53 12.04 15.42
C TRP A 111 -4.38 10.63 15.98
N ILE A 112 -4.29 9.61 15.12
CA ILE A 112 -4.14 8.21 15.54
C ILE A 112 -2.79 8.01 16.25
N ASN A 113 -1.70 8.51 15.67
CA ASN A 113 -0.36 8.40 16.27
C ASN A 113 -0.33 9.07 17.65
N THR A 114 -0.96 10.24 17.79
CA THR A 114 -1.05 10.94 19.08
C THR A 114 -1.89 10.16 20.09
N ALA A 115 -3.01 9.59 19.67
CA ALA A 115 -3.90 8.81 20.54
C ALA A 115 -3.29 7.49 21.02
N LEU A 116 -2.40 6.89 20.22
CA LEU A 116 -1.72 5.62 20.52
C LEU A 116 -0.33 5.80 21.15
N ASP A 117 0.09 7.04 21.43
CA ASP A 117 1.46 7.38 21.83
C ASP A 117 2.52 6.73 20.91
N ASP A 118 2.25 6.76 19.60
CA ASP A 118 3.03 6.09 18.56
C ASP A 118 3.76 7.12 17.68
N PRO A 119 4.86 7.71 18.17
CA PRO A 119 5.59 8.76 17.45
C PRO A 119 6.29 8.27 16.18
N MET A 120 6.45 6.95 16.03
CA MET A 120 6.99 6.32 14.83
C MET A 120 5.91 5.98 13.80
N GLY A 121 4.64 6.11 14.16
CA GLY A 121 3.53 5.74 13.30
C GLY A 121 3.57 4.27 12.89
N ALA A 122 4.06 3.38 13.75
CA ALA A 122 4.11 1.94 13.51
C ALA A 122 2.71 1.35 13.27
N SER A 123 1.75 1.70 14.11
CA SER A 123 0.37 1.25 13.99
C SER A 123 -0.30 1.85 12.75
N THR A 124 -0.04 3.12 12.43
CA THR A 124 -0.59 3.72 11.20
C THR A 124 0.06 3.15 9.94
N ALA A 125 1.35 2.84 9.93
CA ALA A 125 2.01 2.13 8.82
C ALA A 125 1.33 0.78 8.55
N LEU A 126 1.04 0.02 9.60
CA LEU A 126 0.32 -1.25 9.47
C LEU A 126 -1.14 -1.07 9.05
N LEU A 127 -1.83 -0.01 9.48
CA LEU A 127 -3.19 0.29 9.01
C LEU A 127 -3.21 0.60 7.52
N VAL A 128 -2.26 1.40 7.05
CA VAL A 128 -2.09 1.71 5.62
C VAL A 128 -1.77 0.45 4.82
N THR A 129 -0.90 -0.40 5.37
CA THR A 129 -0.56 -1.71 4.80
C THR A 129 -1.79 -2.63 4.74
N ALA A 130 -2.63 -2.66 5.79
CA ALA A 130 -3.85 -3.46 5.83
C ALA A 130 -4.94 -2.96 4.87
N ALA A 131 -5.06 -1.64 4.67
CA ALA A 131 -6.02 -1.05 3.74
C ALA A 131 -5.71 -1.38 2.27
N THR A 132 -4.43 -1.61 1.96
CA THR A 132 -3.95 -1.87 0.59
C THR A 132 -4.58 -3.11 -0.06
N PRO A 133 -4.46 -4.33 0.48
CA PRO A 133 -5.05 -5.53 -0.13
C PRO A 133 -6.57 -5.47 -0.17
N ILE A 134 -7.22 -4.83 0.82
CA ILE A 134 -8.68 -4.63 0.85
C ILE A 134 -9.13 -3.77 -0.34
N THR A 135 -8.47 -2.64 -0.56
CA THR A 135 -8.80 -1.73 -1.68
C THR A 135 -8.45 -2.35 -3.02
N MET A 136 -7.36 -3.12 -3.12
CA MET A 136 -7.04 -3.91 -4.32
C MET A 136 -8.12 -4.95 -4.62
N LEU A 137 -8.64 -5.65 -3.61
CA LEU A 137 -9.73 -6.62 -3.72
C LEU A 137 -11.02 -5.98 -4.22
N ILE A 138 -11.40 -4.83 -3.64
CA ILE A 138 -12.57 -4.06 -4.07
C ILE A 138 -12.42 -3.68 -5.55
N LEU A 139 -11.25 -3.17 -5.94
CA LEU A 139 -10.96 -2.81 -7.32
C LEU A 139 -11.02 -4.03 -8.26
N LEU A 140 -10.43 -5.15 -7.85
CA LEU A 140 -10.42 -6.39 -8.60
C LEU A 140 -11.85 -6.90 -8.88
N ARG A 141 -12.72 -6.84 -7.85
CA ARG A 141 -14.14 -7.22 -7.95
C ARG A 141 -14.96 -6.27 -8.79
N ALA A 142 -14.79 -4.97 -8.61
CA ALA A 142 -15.51 -3.95 -9.38
C ALA A 142 -15.16 -4.01 -10.88
N ARG A 143 -13.88 -4.27 -11.17
CA ARG A 143 -13.38 -4.40 -12.54
C ARG A 143 -13.74 -5.75 -13.17
N GLY A 144 -13.83 -6.81 -12.36
CA GLY A 144 -14.04 -8.18 -12.84
C GLY A 144 -12.85 -8.72 -13.65
N SER A 145 -11.65 -8.14 -13.48
CA SER A 145 -10.46 -8.49 -14.25
C SER A 145 -9.19 -8.18 -13.47
N ALA A 146 -8.16 -9.02 -13.64
CA ALA A 146 -6.84 -8.87 -13.06
C ALA A 146 -5.98 -7.75 -13.69
N ARG A 147 -6.51 -7.03 -14.69
CA ARG A 147 -5.80 -5.91 -15.33
C ARG A 147 -5.28 -4.91 -14.30
N GLY A 148 -4.05 -4.43 -14.47
CA GLY A 148 -3.41 -3.47 -13.57
C GLY A 148 -2.94 -4.05 -12.23
N GLN A 149 -3.17 -5.34 -11.96
CA GLN A 149 -2.71 -6.02 -10.76
C GLN A 149 -1.80 -7.22 -11.12
N SER A 150 -0.82 -7.52 -10.27
CA SER A 150 0.27 -8.47 -10.58
C SER A 150 0.46 -9.46 -9.44
N LEU A 151 0.36 -10.77 -9.74
CA LEU A 151 0.56 -11.82 -8.75
C LEU A 151 1.96 -11.79 -8.13
N PRO A 152 3.07 -11.70 -8.90
CA PRO A 152 4.40 -11.48 -8.33
C PRO A 152 4.49 -10.25 -7.43
N ALA A 153 3.79 -9.17 -7.78
CA ALA A 153 3.77 -7.96 -6.98
C ALA A 153 3.02 -8.21 -5.65
N SER A 154 1.84 -8.86 -5.68
CA SER A 154 1.09 -9.21 -4.48
C SER A 154 1.86 -10.14 -3.53
N LEU A 155 2.66 -11.08 -4.07
CA LEU A 155 3.52 -11.94 -3.26
C LEU A 155 4.63 -11.16 -2.55
N LEU A 156 5.25 -10.19 -3.24
CA LEU A 156 6.23 -9.29 -2.61
C LEU A 156 5.59 -8.40 -1.55
N PHE A 157 4.38 -7.89 -1.80
CA PHE A 157 3.63 -7.13 -0.81
C PHE A 157 3.34 -7.96 0.45
N LEU A 158 2.90 -9.21 0.29
CA LEU A 158 2.69 -10.14 1.40
C LEU A 158 3.98 -10.39 2.19
N ALA A 159 5.09 -10.65 1.50
CA ALA A 159 6.39 -10.86 2.14
C ALA A 159 6.85 -9.61 2.92
N GLY A 160 6.70 -8.42 2.34
CA GLY A 160 7.00 -7.15 2.99
C GLY A 160 6.10 -6.88 4.20
N THR A 161 4.81 -7.19 4.09
CA THR A 161 3.82 -7.05 5.19
C THR A 161 4.18 -7.95 6.37
N ILE A 162 4.53 -9.21 6.11
CA ILE A 162 4.97 -10.15 7.16
C ILE A 162 6.25 -9.64 7.82
N ALA A 163 7.24 -9.21 7.03
CA ALA A 163 8.50 -8.66 7.55
C ALA A 163 8.27 -7.41 8.42
N LEU A 164 7.45 -6.47 7.96
CA LEU A 164 7.09 -5.25 8.70
C LEU A 164 6.36 -5.59 10.00
N THR A 165 5.39 -6.50 9.94
CA THR A 165 4.64 -6.96 11.13
C THR A 165 5.59 -7.57 12.15
N LEU A 166 6.47 -8.49 11.72
CA LEU A 166 7.45 -9.11 12.61
C LEU A 166 8.42 -8.08 13.19
N ALA A 167 8.85 -7.09 12.41
CA ALA A 167 9.69 -6.01 12.91
C ALA A 167 8.99 -5.24 14.02
N LEU A 168 7.74 -4.81 13.79
CA LEU A 168 7.00 -3.95 14.69
C LEU A 168 6.52 -4.64 15.96
N VAL A 169 6.27 -5.96 15.91
CA VAL A 169 5.96 -6.77 17.09
C VAL A 169 7.20 -7.01 17.95
N ASN A 170 8.38 -7.07 17.34
CA ASN A 170 9.67 -7.28 18.03
C ASN A 170 10.47 -5.97 18.17
N ALA A 171 9.83 -4.82 18.01
CA ALA A 171 10.51 -3.53 18.07
C ALA A 171 11.01 -3.26 19.49
N PRO A 172 12.21 -2.66 19.66
CA PRO A 172 12.65 -2.13 20.94
C PRO A 172 11.61 -1.20 21.56
N ALA A 173 11.45 -1.26 22.89
CA ALA A 173 10.48 -0.43 23.62
C ALA A 173 10.68 1.09 23.45
N GLU A 174 11.91 1.49 23.09
CA GLU A 174 12.28 2.87 22.77
C GLU A 174 11.71 3.37 21.43
N LEU A 175 11.26 2.44 20.58
CA LEU A 175 10.74 2.68 19.23
C LEU A 175 9.22 2.52 19.19
N VAL A 176 8.70 1.47 19.83
CA VAL A 176 7.27 1.19 19.91
C VAL A 176 6.88 0.99 21.38
N PRO A 177 5.85 1.69 21.89
CA PRO A 177 5.40 1.49 23.27
C PRO A 177 5.10 0.01 23.56
N PRO A 178 5.51 -0.54 24.71
CA PRO A 178 5.30 -1.95 25.06
C PRO A 178 3.83 -2.39 25.04
N GLY A 179 2.88 -1.47 25.15
CA GLY A 179 1.45 -1.76 25.06
C GLY A 179 0.93 -1.96 23.64
N ASN A 180 1.70 -1.59 22.60
CA ASN A 180 1.21 -1.53 21.22
C ASN A 180 1.50 -2.80 20.42
N TRP A 181 2.30 -3.75 20.93
CA TRP A 181 2.56 -5.02 20.23
C TRP A 181 1.28 -5.83 19.92
N PRO A 182 0.25 -5.91 20.78
CA PRO A 182 -0.97 -6.64 20.45
C PRO A 182 -1.75 -5.97 19.31
N VAL A 183 -1.74 -4.63 19.30
CA VAL A 183 -2.37 -3.81 18.26
C VAL A 183 -1.66 -4.05 16.93
N ASN A 184 -0.33 -3.94 16.91
CA ASN A 184 0.47 -4.18 15.72
C ASN A 184 0.33 -5.62 15.20
N LEU A 185 0.34 -6.62 16.10
CA LEU A 185 0.13 -8.02 15.72
C LEU A 185 -1.27 -8.23 15.10
N THR A 186 -2.30 -7.63 15.70
CA THR A 186 -3.68 -7.75 15.20
C THR A 186 -3.84 -7.12 13.82
N ILE A 187 -3.32 -5.90 13.62
CA ILE A 187 -3.40 -5.21 12.33
C ILE A 187 -2.55 -5.95 11.29
N GLY A 188 -1.34 -6.39 11.64
CA GLY A 188 -0.46 -7.13 10.74
C GLY A 188 -1.02 -8.50 10.34
N ALA A 189 -1.67 -9.20 11.26
CA ALA A 189 -2.40 -10.44 10.95
C ALA A 189 -3.55 -10.17 9.98
N LEU A 190 -4.33 -9.10 10.20
CA LEU A 190 -5.39 -8.69 9.28
C LEU A 190 -4.84 -8.34 7.89
N ALA A 191 -3.75 -7.59 7.81
CA ALA A 191 -3.07 -7.24 6.55
C ALA A 191 -2.59 -8.50 5.79
N THR A 192 -2.04 -9.47 6.54
CA THR A 192 -1.58 -10.76 5.99
C THR A 192 -2.75 -11.57 5.44
N LEU A 193 -3.82 -11.74 6.22
CA LEU A 193 -5.00 -12.51 5.81
C LEU A 193 -5.70 -11.90 4.59
N THR A 194 -5.84 -10.57 4.56
CA THR A 194 -6.44 -9.86 3.42
C THR A 194 -5.55 -9.91 2.19
N SER A 195 -4.21 -9.92 2.34
CA SER A 195 -3.27 -10.13 1.24
C SER A 195 -3.36 -11.55 0.66
N ILE A 196 -3.50 -12.57 1.52
CA ILE A 196 -3.72 -13.96 1.07
C ILE A 196 -5.05 -14.06 0.30
N TRP A 197 -6.11 -13.41 0.80
CA TRP A 197 -7.39 -13.37 0.09
C TRP A 197 -7.26 -12.67 -1.27
N HIS A 198 -6.57 -11.53 -1.33
CA HIS A 198 -6.27 -10.82 -2.58
C HIS A 198 -5.55 -11.71 -3.60
N ILE A 199 -4.49 -12.39 -3.18
CA ILE A 199 -3.72 -13.32 -4.02
C ILE A 199 -4.60 -14.45 -4.56
N THR A 200 -5.47 -14.99 -3.71
CA THR A 200 -6.37 -16.10 -4.09
C THR A 200 -7.36 -15.66 -5.16
N GLU A 201 -8.00 -14.51 -4.97
CA GLU A 201 -8.95 -13.93 -5.92
C GLU A 201 -8.27 -13.56 -7.25
N LEU A 202 -7.07 -12.97 -7.17
CA LEU A 202 -6.28 -12.60 -8.34
C LEU A 202 -5.86 -13.84 -9.15
N THR A 203 -5.47 -14.92 -8.46
CA THR A 203 -5.11 -16.20 -9.09
C THR A 203 -6.32 -16.83 -9.78
N ARG A 204 -7.49 -16.79 -9.13
CA ARG A 204 -8.74 -17.32 -9.70
C ARG A 204 -9.09 -16.61 -11.01
N LEU A 205 -9.02 -15.28 -11.03
CA LEU A 205 -9.34 -14.49 -12.23
C LEU A 205 -8.33 -14.65 -13.36
N ASN A 206 -7.04 -14.80 -13.06
CA ASN A 206 -6.04 -15.08 -14.09
C ASN A 206 -6.31 -16.42 -14.80
N LYS A 207 -6.64 -17.47 -14.03
CA LYS A 207 -6.95 -18.80 -14.59
C LYS A 207 -8.21 -18.79 -15.46
N SER A 208 -9.26 -18.06 -15.08
CA SER A 208 -10.48 -18.00 -15.91
C SER A 208 -10.21 -17.32 -17.25
N THR A 209 -9.39 -16.27 -17.28
CA THR A 209 -9.07 -15.58 -18.54
C THR A 209 -8.21 -16.43 -19.48
N GLU A 210 -7.31 -17.28 -18.97
CA GLU A 210 -6.54 -18.22 -19.79
C GLU A 210 -7.45 -19.26 -20.46
N ILE A 211 -8.41 -19.82 -19.71
CA ILE A 211 -9.38 -20.81 -20.24
C ILE A 211 -10.24 -20.20 -21.36
N ASP A 212 -10.71 -18.96 -21.20
CA ASP A 212 -11.53 -18.30 -22.21
C ASP A 212 -10.77 -18.03 -23.52
N VAL A 213 -9.46 -17.76 -23.44
CA VAL A 213 -8.60 -17.54 -24.62
C VAL A 213 -8.31 -18.87 -25.33
N ASP A 214 -8.05 -19.94 -24.59
CA ASP A 214 -7.80 -21.27 -25.17
C ASP A 214 -9.05 -21.88 -25.82
N GLN A 215 -10.25 -21.51 -25.36
CA GLN A 215 -11.51 -21.92 -25.99
C GLN A 215 -11.90 -21.09 -27.23
N ALA A 216 -11.31 -19.91 -27.39
CA ALA A 216 -11.58 -19.00 -28.50
C ALA A 216 -10.57 -19.12 -29.66
N ALA A 217 -9.47 -19.87 -29.46
CA ALA A 217 -8.42 -20.13 -30.44
C ALA A 217 -8.64 -21.46 -31.19
#